data_AF-A0A1E3LMI7-F1
#
_entry.id   AF-A0A1E3LMI7-F1
#
_cell.length_a   1.000
_cell.length_b   1.000
_cell.length_c   1.000
_cell.angle_alpha   90.00
_cell.angle_beta   90.00
_cell.angle_gamma   90.00
#
_symmetry.space_group_name_H-M   'P 1'
#
loop_
_entity.id
_entity.type
_entity.pdbx_description
1 polymer ?
#
loop_
_entity_poly.entity_id
_entity_poly.type
_entity_poly.pdbx_seq_one_letter_code
_entity_poly.pdbx_strand_id
1 'polypeptide(L)' 'MGKRSYTADQKRWCETYRHETGFTPMMDSFESGMETFHEAAIRSIRWYEAHSSDAHLRIQRALPPKD' A
#
# COMPACT_ATOMS: atom_id res chain seq x y z
N MET A 1 0.09 -10.46 -23.09
CA MET A 1 0.11 -9.03 -22.68
C MET A 1 1.47 -8.74 -22.06
N GLY A 2 2.22 -7.78 -22.62
CA GLY A 2 3.55 -7.41 -22.10
C GLY A 2 3.42 -6.72 -20.73
N LYS A 3 4.30 -7.08 -19.80
CA LYS A 3 4.37 -6.48 -18.46
C LYS A 3 4.52 -4.96 -18.61
N ARG A 4 3.57 -4.16 -18.09
CA ARG A 4 3.69 -2.69 -18.17
C ARG A 4 4.94 -2.25 -17.43
N SER A 5 5.82 -1.53 -18.13
CA SER A 5 7.01 -0.96 -17.51
C SER A 5 6.65 0.36 -16.82
N TYR A 6 7.09 0.52 -15.58
CA TYR A 6 6.91 1.74 -14.80
C TYR A 6 7.73 2.90 -15.39
N THR A 7 7.18 4.11 -15.36
CA THR A 7 7.95 5.34 -15.57
C THR A 7 8.89 5.59 -14.39
N ALA A 8 9.85 6.52 -14.54
CA ALA A 8 10.75 6.88 -13.45
C ALA A 8 9.98 7.41 -12.21
N ASP A 9 8.99 8.27 -12.42
CA ASP A 9 8.17 8.82 -11.33
C ASP A 9 7.33 7.74 -10.64
N GLN A 10 6.80 6.79 -11.41
CA GLN A 10 6.04 5.67 -10.87
C GLN A 10 6.91 4.73 -10.04
N LYS A 11 8.15 4.45 -10.48
CA LYS A 11 9.13 3.69 -9.69
C LYS A 11 9.46 4.40 -8.39
N ARG A 12 9.76 5.70 -8.47
CA ARG A 12 10.04 6.54 -7.30
C ARG A 12 8.88 6.54 -6.32
N TRP A 13 7.64 6.63 -6.81
CA TRP A 13 6.46 6.53 -5.96
C TRP A 13 6.40 5.17 -5.23
N CYS A 14 6.64 4.05 -5.93
CA CYS A 14 6.65 2.73 -5.31
C CYS A 14 7.77 2.59 -4.25
N GLU A 15 8.94 3.17 -4.50
CA GLU A 15 10.06 3.21 -3.55
C GLU A 15 9.70 4.05 -2.31
N THR A 16 9.12 5.24 -2.50
CA THR A 16 8.63 6.09 -1.40
C THR A 16 7.56 5.37 -0.59
N TYR A 17 6.55 4.78 -1.23
CA TYR A 17 5.52 4.02 -0.52
C TYR A 17 6.14 2.93 0.35
N ARG A 18 7.10 2.17 -0.19
CA ARG A 18 7.79 1.11 0.57
C ARG A 18 8.60 1.65 1.73
N HIS A 19 9.31 2.76 1.52
CA HIS A 19 10.09 3.39 2.57
C HIS A 19 9.22 3.88 3.72
N GLU A 20 8.12 4.58 3.42
CA GLU A 20 7.23 5.19 4.42
C GLU A 20 6.36 4.17 5.16
N THR A 21 5.89 3.13 4.47
CA THR A 21 4.93 2.17 5.02
C THR A 21 5.58 0.87 5.50
N GLY A 22 6.76 0.52 4.97
CA GLY A 22 7.37 -0.79 5.13
C GLY A 22 6.76 -1.89 4.25
N PHE A 23 5.74 -1.59 3.43
CA PHE A 23 5.03 -2.57 2.59
C PHE A 23 5.29 -2.36 1.09
N THR A 24 5.16 -3.44 0.32
CA THR A 24 5.16 -3.31 -1.15
C THR A 24 3.75 -2.89 -1.61
N PRO A 25 3.62 -1.85 -2.46
CA PRO A 25 2.30 -1.43 -2.95
C PRO A 25 1.67 -2.51 -3.84
N MET A 26 0.34 -2.61 -3.79
CA MET A 26 -0.44 -3.56 -4.59
C MET A 26 -0.63 -3.06 -6.02
N MET A 27 0.32 -3.38 -6.89
CA MET A 27 0.34 -2.88 -8.27
C MET A 27 -0.03 -3.93 -9.32
N ASP A 28 -0.36 -5.17 -8.94
CA ASP A 28 -0.60 -6.28 -9.88
C ASP A 28 -1.68 -5.97 -10.94
N SER A 29 -2.73 -5.26 -10.56
CA SER A 29 -3.79 -4.84 -11.47
C SER A 29 -3.31 -3.78 -12.46
N PHE A 30 -2.39 -2.89 -12.07
CA PHE A 30 -1.73 -2.00 -13.02
C PHE A 30 -0.78 -2.77 -13.95
N GLU A 31 0.02 -3.69 -13.41
CA GLU A 31 0.99 -4.49 -14.18
C GLU A 31 0.33 -5.40 -15.22
N SER A 32 -0.85 -5.92 -14.90
CA SER A 32 -1.72 -6.70 -15.81
C SER A 32 -2.55 -5.84 -16.75
N GLY A 33 -2.56 -4.52 -16.55
CA GLY A 33 -3.28 -3.55 -17.38
C GLY A 33 -4.78 -3.43 -17.09
N MET A 34 -5.25 -3.99 -15.97
CA MET A 34 -6.63 -3.93 -15.49
C MET A 34 -7.00 -2.56 -14.92
N GLU A 35 -6.04 -1.84 -14.34
CA GLU A 35 -6.25 -0.48 -13.83
C GLU A 35 -5.10 0.47 -14.24
N THR A 36 -5.33 1.77 -14.08
CA THR A 36 -4.28 2.80 -14.19
C THR A 36 -3.36 2.78 -12.98
N PHE A 37 -2.16 3.33 -13.12
CA PHE A 37 -1.24 3.45 -11.98
C PHE A 37 -1.87 4.23 -10.81
N HIS A 38 -2.62 5.29 -11.13
CA HIS A 38 -3.28 6.13 -10.13
C HIS A 38 -4.33 5.35 -9.31
N GLU A 39 -5.15 4.53 -9.96
CA GLU A 39 -6.13 3.68 -9.29
C GLU A 39 -5.44 2.65 -8.37
N ALA A 40 -4.39 1.98 -8.85
CA ALA A 40 -3.59 1.05 -8.06
C ALA A 40 -2.91 1.71 -6.85
N ALA A 41 -2.38 2.92 -7.04
CA ALA A 41 -1.76 3.71 -5.99
C ALA A 41 -2.76 4.08 -4.89
N ILE A 42 -3.96 4.57 -5.27
CA ILE A 42 -5.04 4.88 -4.32
C ILE A 42 -5.44 3.62 -3.54
N ARG A 43 -5.60 2.50 -4.23
CA ARG A 43 -5.98 1.23 -3.59
C ARG A 43 -4.92 0.77 -2.58
N SER A 44 -3.65 0.92 -2.91
CA SER A 44 -2.53 0.62 -2.01
C SER A 44 -2.51 1.52 -0.77
N ILE A 45 -2.76 2.82 -0.93
CA ILE A 45 -2.85 3.78 0.19
C ILE A 45 -4.00 3.39 1.13
N ARG A 46 -5.21 3.20 0.57
CA ARG A 46 -6.40 2.85 1.36
C ARG A 46 -6.22 1.55 2.15
N TRP A 47 -5.60 0.55 1.53
CA TRP A 47 -5.30 -0.70 2.21
C TRP A 47 -4.35 -0.48 3.39
N TYR A 48 -3.29 0.31 3.22
CA TYR A 48 -2.34 0.59 4.30
C TYR A 48 -3.01 1.35 5.45
N GLU A 49 -3.85 2.34 5.16
CA GLU A 49 -4.61 3.09 6.17
C GLU A 49 -5.52 2.17 6.97
N ALA A 50 -6.26 1.28 6.30
CA ALA A 50 -7.15 0.32 6.94
C ALA A 50 -6.37 -0.71 7.76
N HIS A 51 -5.29 -1.27 7.21
CA HIS A 51 -4.43 -2.24 7.89
C HIS A 51 -3.81 -1.64 9.16
N SER A 52 -3.23 -0.44 9.04
CA SER A 52 -2.58 0.24 10.17
C SER A 52 -3.57 0.58 11.27
N SER A 53 -4.79 1.02 10.90
CA SER A 53 -5.86 1.31 11.85
C SER A 53 -6.33 0.06 12.59
N ASP A 54 -6.57 -1.05 11.87
CA ASP A 54 -6.97 -2.32 12.47
C ASP A 54 -5.86 -2.90 13.38
N ALA A 55 -4.61 -2.85 12.93
CA ALA A 55 -3.46 -3.26 13.74
C ALA A 55 -3.37 -2.44 15.04
N HIS A 56 -3.51 -1.11 14.94
CA HIS A 56 -3.50 -0.24 16.11
C HIS A 56 -4.61 -0.60 17.10
N LEU A 57 -5.85 -0.80 16.64
CA LEU A 57 -6.98 -1.19 17.48
C LEU A 57 -6.77 -2.55 18.15
N ARG A 58 -6.21 -3.53 17.44
CA ARG A 58 -5.90 -4.85 18.01
C ARG A 58 -4.85 -4.76 19.10
N ILE A 59 -3.79 -3.99 18.87
CA ILE A 59 -2.75 -3.75 19.87
C ILE A 59 -3.35 -3.06 21.10
N GLN A 60 -4.13 -1.99 20.92
CA GLN A 60 -4.79 -1.30 22.03
C GLN A 60 -5.68 -2.23 22.87
N ARG A 61 -6.45 -3.12 22.23
CA ARG A 61 -7.31 -4.08 22.94
C ARG A 61 -6.52 -5.15 23.69
N ALA A 62 -5.31 -5.46 23.24
CA ALA A 62 -4.42 -6.43 23.89
C ALA A 62 -3.61 -5.83 25.04
N LEU A 63 -3.55 -4.50 25.15
CA LEU A 63 -2.88 -3.85 26.28
C LEU A 63 -3.70 -4.07 27.57
N PRO A 64 -3.05 -4.46 28.68
CA PRO A 64 -3.74 -4.57 29.96
C PRO A 64 -4.30 -3.20 30.39
N PRO A 65 -5.37 -3.19 31.19
CA PRO A 65 -5.89 -1.95 31.77
C PRO A 65 -4.75 -1.24 32.50
N LYS A 66 -4.67 0.09 32.36
CA LYS A 66 -3.82 0.88 33.25
C LYS A 66 -4.48 0.87 34.63
N ASP A 67 -3.78 0.30 35.61
CA ASP A 67 -4.11 0.40 37.05
C ASP A 67 -4.21 1.87 37.50
#